data_AF-A0A3D1X5U5-F1
#
_entry.id   AF-A0A3D1X5U5-F1
#
_cell.length_a   1.000
_cell.length_b   1.000
_cell.length_c   1.000
_cell.angle_alpha   90.00
_cell.angle_beta   90.00
_cell.angle_gamma   90.00
#
_symmetry.space_group_name_H-M   'P 1'
#
loop_
_entity.id
_entity.type
_entity.pdbx_description
1 polymer ?
#
loop_
_entity_poly.entity_id
_entity_poly.type
_entity_poly.pdbx_seq_one_letter_code
_entity_poly.pdbx_strand_id
1 'polypeptide(L)'
;SNEELERLKETNVLQSMLDDMAKELPTVKRVLIDERDQYLASKIYSSPGTRVVAVVGAGHAPGLVAHIEKLDRNEISDDVTSISSVPASSKAGHIISWTIVIALLGIIALGFIRSGWDQGLEMFLYWFGLNASLTGLAAILSLAHPVTIILSMLAAPVTALSPTLGVGMVAGILEASMRKPRVKDFEHVSDDIMTFKGWFSNRIIHALLIFMTTSIFASIGTFIAFPLLISRLGGAA
;
A
#
# COMPACT_ATOMS: atom_id res chain seq x y z
N SER A 1 2.58 40.48 22.02
CA SER A 1 1.65 41.47 21.40
C SER A 1 1.25 40.97 20.01
N ASN A 2 0.39 41.67 19.25
CA ASN A 2 0.18 41.35 17.82
C ASN A 2 1.51 41.29 17.04
N GLU A 3 2.53 42.04 17.46
CA GLU A 3 3.88 42.02 16.86
C GLU A 3 4.64 40.71 17.15
N GLU A 4 4.30 39.98 18.21
CA GLU A 4 4.94 38.69 18.55
C GLU A 4 4.30 37.54 17.76
N LEU A 5 3.01 37.67 17.46
CA LEU A 5 2.29 36.83 16.50
C LEU A 5 2.71 37.13 15.04
N GLU A 6 3.04 38.38 14.71
CA GLU A 6 3.61 38.77 13.42
C GLU A 6 5.08 38.37 13.27
N ARG A 7 5.87 38.39 14.35
CA ARG A 7 7.23 37.80 14.36
C ARG A 7 7.22 36.29 14.17
N LEU A 8 6.19 35.59 14.65
CA LEU A 8 5.97 34.18 14.33
C LEU A 8 5.50 33.95 12.88
N LYS A 9 4.99 35.00 12.21
CA LYS A 9 4.75 35.04 10.75
C LYS A 9 6.00 35.47 9.97
N GLU A 10 7.15 35.71 10.61
CA GLU A 10 8.39 35.85 9.86
C GLU A 10 8.67 34.52 9.18
N THR A 11 8.38 34.51 7.88
CA THR A 11 8.67 33.45 6.92
C THR A 11 10.02 32.78 7.20
N ASN A 12 11.00 33.54 7.69
CA ASN A 12 12.35 33.08 8.02
C ASN A 12 12.43 31.93 9.04
N VAL A 13 11.62 31.87 10.10
CA VAL A 13 11.77 30.80 11.11
C VAL A 13 11.19 29.48 10.61
N LEU A 14 10.01 29.52 9.99
CA LEU A 14 9.41 28.34 9.35
C LEU A 14 10.25 27.87 8.16
N GLN A 15 10.75 28.80 7.35
CA GLN A 15 11.65 28.48 6.24
C GLN A 15 12.96 27.87 6.74
N SER A 16 13.56 28.37 7.83
CA SER A 16 14.80 27.81 8.35
C SER A 16 14.62 26.40 8.90
N MET A 17 13.51 26.13 9.59
CA MET A 17 13.20 24.78 10.07
C MET A 17 12.92 23.81 8.90
N LEU A 18 12.23 24.27 7.86
CA LEU A 18 12.00 23.49 6.64
C LEU A 18 13.30 23.25 5.88
N ASP A 19 14.20 24.22 5.82
CA ASP A 19 15.50 24.11 5.17
C ASP A 19 16.44 23.17 5.94
N ASP A 20 16.43 23.21 7.27
CA ASP A 20 17.22 22.29 8.09
C ASP A 20 16.68 20.86 8.00
N MET A 21 15.35 20.67 8.00
CA MET A 21 14.73 19.36 7.71
C MET A 21 15.06 18.88 6.29
N ALA A 22 15.10 19.79 5.32
CA ALA A 22 15.44 19.48 3.94
C ALA A 22 16.92 19.10 3.75
N LYS A 23 17.83 19.60 4.59
CA LYS A 23 19.24 19.16 4.64
C LYS A 23 19.36 17.73 5.14
N GLU A 24 18.60 17.37 6.18
CA GLU A 24 18.59 16.02 6.73
C GLU A 24 17.87 15.01 5.81
N LEU A 25 16.85 15.47 5.06
CA LEU A 25 16.04 14.63 4.18
C LEU A 25 15.99 15.18 2.73
N PRO A 26 17.14 15.21 2.02
CA PRO A 26 17.24 15.84 0.70
C PRO A 26 16.34 15.17 -0.35
N THR A 27 16.16 13.85 -0.25
CA THR A 27 15.25 13.11 -1.14
C THR A 27 13.79 13.53 -0.95
N VAL A 28 13.37 13.80 0.29
CA VAL A 28 11.98 14.19 0.60
C VAL A 28 11.72 15.59 0.07
N LYS A 29 12.63 16.53 0.29
CA LYS A 29 12.54 17.88 -0.28
C LYS A 29 12.44 17.81 -1.81
N ARG A 30 13.35 17.07 -2.45
CA ARG A 30 13.38 16.94 -3.91
C ARG A 30 12.05 16.44 -4.46
N VAL A 31 11.53 15.35 -3.90
CA VAL A 31 10.31 14.69 -4.42
C VAL A 31 9.04 15.47 -4.07
N LEU A 32 8.92 16.03 -2.86
CA LEU A 32 7.67 16.67 -2.43
C LEU A 32 7.58 18.17 -2.77
N ILE A 33 8.72 18.85 -2.89
CA ILE A 33 8.80 20.30 -3.12
C ILE A 33 9.39 20.59 -4.49
N ASP A 34 10.64 20.19 -4.75
CA ASP A 34 11.34 20.65 -5.96
C ASP A 34 10.71 20.10 -7.26
N GLU A 35 10.32 18.82 -7.29
CA GLU A 35 9.60 18.23 -8.43
C GLU A 35 8.23 18.89 -8.64
N ARG A 36 7.55 19.29 -7.54
CA ARG A 36 6.29 20.02 -7.62
C ARG A 36 6.49 21.42 -8.19
N ASP A 37 7.53 22.13 -7.75
CA ASP A 37 7.88 23.46 -8.26
C ASP A 37 8.26 23.40 -9.73
N GLN A 38 9.07 22.43 -10.12
CA GLN A 38 9.41 22.19 -11.53
C GLN A 38 8.14 21.99 -12.38
N TYR A 39 7.21 21.15 -11.91
CA TYR A 39 5.97 20.89 -12.64
C TYR A 39 5.13 22.16 -12.80
N LEU A 40 4.87 22.87 -11.71
CA LEU A 40 4.05 24.07 -11.69
C LEU A 40 4.69 25.20 -12.52
N ALA A 41 5.99 25.43 -12.38
CA ALA A 41 6.73 26.43 -13.15
C ALA A 41 6.64 26.16 -14.65
N SER A 42 6.86 24.91 -15.08
CA SER A 42 6.80 24.52 -16.50
C SER A 42 5.39 24.69 -17.06
N LYS A 43 4.34 24.39 -16.29
CA LYS A 43 2.94 24.61 -16.70
C LYS A 43 2.55 26.08 -16.75
N ILE A 44 3.06 26.91 -15.84
CA ILE A 44 2.85 28.36 -15.88
C ILE A 44 3.56 28.95 -17.11
N TYR A 45 4.81 28.55 -17.36
CA TYR A 45 5.62 29.04 -18.47
C TYR A 45 5.04 28.68 -19.85
N SER A 46 4.56 27.46 -20.01
CA SER A 46 3.91 26.97 -21.25
C SER A 46 2.44 27.34 -21.38
N SER A 47 1.88 28.09 -20.41
CA SER A 47 0.47 28.47 -20.43
C SER A 47 0.16 29.40 -21.60
N PRO A 48 -0.93 29.18 -22.35
CA PRO A 48 -1.30 30.04 -23.46
C PRO A 48 -1.69 31.45 -22.98
N GLY A 49 -1.32 32.46 -23.76
CA GLY A 49 -1.69 33.86 -23.53
C GLY A 49 -0.49 34.79 -23.40
N THR A 50 -0.71 36.09 -23.56
CA THR A 50 0.33 37.12 -23.45
C THR A 50 0.46 37.70 -22.03
N ARG A 51 -0.52 37.41 -21.15
CA ARG A 51 -0.51 37.78 -19.73
C ARG A 51 -1.02 36.61 -18.91
N VAL A 52 -0.15 36.05 -18.08
CA VAL A 52 -0.45 34.94 -17.19
C VAL A 52 -0.39 35.44 -15.74
N VAL A 53 -1.43 35.13 -14.95
CA VAL A 53 -1.48 35.40 -13.51
C VAL A 53 -1.55 34.06 -12.79
N ALA A 54 -0.58 33.77 -11.92
CA ALA A 54 -0.54 32.55 -11.13
C ALA A 54 -0.69 32.87 -9.64
N VAL A 55 -1.58 32.17 -8.94
CA VAL A 55 -1.74 32.26 -7.48
C VAL A 55 -1.09 31.03 -6.87
N VAL A 56 -0.06 31.25 -6.05
CA VAL A 56 0.80 30.17 -5.54
C VAL A 56 1.03 30.33 -4.04
N GLY A 57 1.32 29.22 -3.35
CA GLY A 57 1.70 29.25 -1.94
C GLY A 57 3.05 29.92 -1.76
N ALA A 58 3.21 30.72 -0.68
CA ALA A 58 4.43 31.51 -0.44
C ALA A 58 5.71 30.65 -0.40
N GLY A 59 5.65 29.42 0.13
CA GLY A 59 6.80 28.51 0.19
C GLY A 59 7.29 28.00 -1.17
N HIS A 60 6.44 28.01 -2.20
CA HIS A 60 6.77 27.57 -3.56
C HIS A 60 7.25 28.74 -4.45
N ALA A 61 6.93 29.99 -4.09
CA ALA A 61 7.25 31.14 -4.91
C ALA A 61 8.74 31.27 -5.29
N PRO A 62 9.72 31.07 -4.38
CA PRO A 62 11.14 31.14 -4.72
C PRO A 62 11.56 30.05 -5.72
N GLY A 63 11.09 28.81 -5.53
CA GLY A 63 11.41 27.68 -6.41
C GLY A 63 10.81 27.86 -7.80
N LEU A 64 9.58 28.36 -7.88
CA LEU A 64 8.90 28.67 -9.15
C LEU A 64 9.63 29.75 -9.94
N VAL A 65 10.01 30.86 -9.32
CA VAL A 65 10.74 31.95 -9.98
C VAL A 65 12.08 31.43 -10.51
N ALA A 66 12.84 30.71 -9.68
CA ALA A 66 14.12 30.14 -10.10
C ALA A 66 13.98 29.16 -11.28
N HIS A 67 12.91 28.35 -11.32
CA HIS A 67 12.65 27.45 -12.45
C HIS A 67 12.22 28.21 -13.72
N ILE A 68 11.34 29.21 -13.60
CA ILE A 68 10.91 30.05 -14.74
C ILE A 68 12.09 30.80 -15.34
N GLU A 69 12.99 31.36 -14.53
CA GLU A 69 14.20 32.03 -15.02
C GLU A 69 15.13 31.07 -15.77
N LYS A 70 15.27 29.82 -15.32
CA LYS A 70 16.05 28.79 -16.03
C LYS A 70 15.41 28.40 -17.38
N LEU A 71 14.09 28.35 -17.44
CA LEU A 71 13.33 28.13 -18.68
C LEU A 71 13.54 29.28 -19.67
N ASP A 72 13.46 30.53 -19.19
CA ASP A 72 13.68 31.73 -20.00
C ASP A 72 15.11 31.79 -20.58
N ARG A 73 16.11 31.37 -19.78
CA ARG A 73 17.51 31.23 -20.24
C ARG A 73 17.78 30.01 -21.13
N ASN A 74 16.78 29.19 -21.42
CA ASN A 74 16.92 27.91 -22.15
C ASN A 74 17.93 26.93 -21.52
N GLU A 75 18.12 26.97 -20.19
CA GLU A 75 19.00 26.03 -19.47
C GLU A 75 18.32 24.68 -19.23
N ILE A 76 16.98 24.69 -19.16
CA ILE A 76 16.14 23.51 -18.95
C ILE A 76 14.95 23.56 -19.92
N SER A 77 14.36 22.38 -20.19
CA SER A 77 13.13 22.23 -20.97
C SER A 77 11.89 22.37 -20.09
N ASP A 78 10.76 22.81 -20.66
CA ASP A 78 9.44 22.77 -20.03
C ASP A 78 8.81 21.36 -20.05
N ASP A 79 9.52 20.38 -20.61
CA ASP A 79 9.13 18.97 -20.57
C ASP A 79 9.23 18.38 -19.15
N VAL A 80 8.06 18.02 -18.62
CA VAL A 80 7.88 17.43 -17.30
C VAL A 80 7.51 15.94 -17.35
N THR A 81 7.62 15.29 -18.51
CA THR A 81 7.26 13.87 -18.68
C THR A 81 7.98 12.95 -17.70
N SER A 82 9.26 13.21 -17.44
CA SER A 82 10.09 12.43 -16.50
C SER A 82 9.55 12.39 -15.07
N ILE A 83 8.91 13.47 -14.62
CA ILE A 83 8.32 13.61 -13.28
C ILE A 83 6.79 13.42 -13.26
N SER A 84 6.17 13.27 -14.44
CA SER A 84 4.72 13.11 -14.60
C SER A 84 4.30 11.67 -14.87
N SER A 85 5.24 10.79 -15.18
CA SER A 85 4.95 9.38 -15.47
C SER A 85 5.20 8.48 -14.26
N VAL A 86 4.25 7.61 -13.97
CA VAL A 86 4.48 6.47 -13.08
C VAL A 86 5.14 5.36 -13.92
N PRO A 87 6.30 4.82 -13.51
CA PRO A 87 6.95 3.74 -14.25
C PRO A 87 6.00 2.55 -14.38
N ALA A 88 5.97 1.93 -15.57
CA ALA A 88 5.11 0.78 -15.82
C ALA A 88 5.44 -0.36 -14.84
N SER A 89 4.41 -0.96 -14.24
CA SER A 89 4.61 -2.08 -13.34
C SER A 89 5.20 -3.29 -14.09
N SER A 90 6.07 -4.04 -13.43
CA SER A 90 6.64 -5.25 -14.02
C SER A 90 5.54 -6.26 -14.31
N LYS A 91 5.45 -6.71 -15.56
CA LYS A 91 4.50 -7.77 -15.97
C LYS A 91 4.81 -9.12 -15.32
N ALA A 92 6.04 -9.33 -14.86
CA ALA A 92 6.48 -10.60 -14.27
C ALA A 92 5.66 -10.97 -13.03
N GLY A 93 5.38 -10.01 -12.15
CA GLY A 93 4.58 -10.24 -10.94
C GLY A 93 3.17 -10.72 -11.29
N HIS A 94 2.52 -10.08 -12.26
CA HIS A 94 1.19 -10.47 -12.71
C HIS A 94 1.15 -11.90 -13.29
N ILE A 95 2.15 -12.25 -14.10
CA ILE A 95 2.26 -13.60 -14.70
C ILE A 95 2.48 -14.66 -13.61
N ILE A 96 3.37 -14.41 -12.65
CA ILE A 96 3.67 -15.35 -11.57
C ILE A 96 2.41 -15.60 -10.72
N SER A 97 1.70 -14.55 -10.32
CA SER A 97 0.51 -14.70 -9.47
C SER A 97 -0.59 -15.48 -10.17
N TRP A 98 -0.85 -15.25 -11.47
CA TRP A 98 -1.81 -16.05 -12.24
C TRP A 98 -1.36 -17.49 -12.44
N THR A 99 -0.06 -17.72 -12.64
CA THR A 99 0.50 -19.08 -12.78
C THR A 99 0.22 -19.91 -11.52
N ILE A 100 0.37 -19.33 -10.32
CA ILE A 100 0.06 -20.00 -9.05
C ILE A 100 -1.42 -20.36 -8.98
N VAL A 101 -2.34 -19.43 -9.27
CA VAL A 101 -3.79 -19.70 -9.22
C VAL A 101 -4.19 -20.80 -10.22
N ILE A 102 -3.70 -20.73 -11.44
CA ILE A 102 -3.98 -21.73 -12.48
C ILE A 102 -3.42 -23.10 -12.09
N ALA A 103 -2.19 -23.15 -11.54
CA ALA A 103 -1.58 -24.39 -11.09
C ALA A 103 -2.37 -25.03 -9.94
N LEU A 104 -2.80 -24.23 -8.96
CA LEU A 104 -3.63 -24.70 -7.84
C LEU A 104 -4.96 -25.29 -8.32
N LEU A 105 -5.70 -24.55 -9.14
CA LEU A 105 -6.98 -25.00 -9.71
C LEU A 105 -6.78 -26.23 -10.61
N GLY A 106 -5.69 -26.25 -11.39
CA GLY A 106 -5.31 -27.38 -12.23
C GLY A 106 -5.06 -28.66 -11.45
N ILE A 107 -4.31 -28.59 -10.34
CA ILE A 107 -4.06 -29.76 -9.47
C ILE A 107 -5.36 -30.29 -8.86
N ILE A 108 -6.23 -29.41 -8.37
CA ILE A 108 -7.52 -29.81 -7.81
C ILE A 108 -8.40 -30.44 -8.91
N ALA A 109 -8.47 -29.83 -10.09
CA ALA A 109 -9.23 -30.36 -11.22
C ALA A 109 -8.69 -31.73 -11.70
N LEU A 110 -7.37 -31.92 -11.73
CA LEU A 110 -6.76 -33.22 -12.02
C LEU A 110 -7.11 -34.28 -10.97
N GLY A 111 -7.23 -33.89 -9.70
CA GLY A 111 -7.75 -34.76 -8.65
C GLY A 111 -9.15 -35.28 -8.97
N PHE A 112 -10.06 -34.39 -9.38
CA PHE A 112 -11.42 -34.78 -9.80
C PHE A 112 -11.43 -35.69 -11.04
N ILE A 113 -10.59 -35.41 -12.04
CA ILE A 113 -10.57 -36.14 -13.31
C ILE A 113 -9.92 -37.52 -13.16
N ARG A 114 -8.78 -37.59 -12.47
CA ARG A 114 -7.93 -38.80 -12.43
C ARG A 114 -8.32 -39.74 -11.30
N SER A 115 -8.74 -39.18 -10.17
CA SER A 115 -8.98 -39.92 -8.93
C SER A 115 -10.44 -39.96 -8.49
N GLY A 116 -11.35 -39.33 -9.24
CA GLY A 116 -12.77 -39.31 -8.96
C GLY A 116 -13.20 -38.25 -7.95
N TRP A 117 -14.49 -38.27 -7.64
CA TRP A 117 -15.16 -37.18 -6.90
C TRP A 117 -14.72 -37.08 -5.44
N ASP A 118 -14.53 -38.23 -4.78
CA ASP A 118 -14.14 -38.29 -3.37
C ASP A 118 -12.78 -37.65 -3.13
N GLN A 119 -11.76 -38.01 -3.92
CA GLN A 119 -10.42 -37.46 -3.74
C GLN A 119 -10.32 -36.00 -4.19
N GLY A 120 -11.02 -35.62 -5.27
CA GLY A 120 -11.09 -34.21 -5.69
C GLY A 120 -11.72 -33.31 -4.62
N LEU A 121 -12.80 -33.79 -3.99
CA LEU A 121 -13.47 -33.07 -2.90
C LEU A 121 -12.57 -33.01 -1.65
N GLU A 122 -11.90 -34.10 -1.30
CA GLU A 122 -10.94 -34.14 -0.20
C GLU A 122 -9.82 -33.10 -0.42
N MET A 123 -9.21 -33.08 -1.60
CA MET A 123 -8.17 -32.11 -1.98
C MET A 123 -8.66 -30.66 -1.87
N PHE A 124 -9.86 -30.37 -2.38
CA PHE A 124 -10.47 -29.05 -2.26
C PHE A 124 -10.70 -28.66 -0.80
N LEU A 125 -11.28 -29.55 0.01
CA LEU A 125 -11.58 -29.30 1.42
C LEU A 125 -10.31 -29.13 2.26
N TYR A 126 -9.24 -29.87 1.95
CA TYR A 126 -7.95 -29.67 2.60
C TYR A 126 -7.37 -28.30 2.29
N TRP A 127 -7.33 -27.90 1.02
CA TRP A 127 -6.83 -26.57 0.65
C TRP A 127 -7.67 -25.45 1.28
N PHE A 128 -9.00 -25.58 1.22
CA PHE A 128 -9.95 -24.64 1.81
C PHE A 128 -9.74 -24.53 3.32
N GLY A 129 -9.72 -25.65 4.02
CA GLY A 129 -9.56 -25.73 5.47
C GLY A 129 -8.20 -25.19 5.92
N LEU A 130 -7.12 -25.50 5.20
CA LEU A 130 -5.79 -25.00 5.51
C LEU A 130 -5.72 -23.47 5.38
N ASN A 131 -6.23 -22.90 4.28
CA ASN A 131 -6.24 -21.44 4.11
C ASN A 131 -7.12 -20.74 5.16
N ALA A 132 -8.33 -21.24 5.39
CA ALA A 132 -9.25 -20.66 6.36
C ALA A 132 -8.68 -20.73 7.79
N SER A 133 -8.13 -21.88 8.19
CA SER A 133 -7.59 -22.08 9.55
C SER A 133 -6.35 -21.24 9.83
N LEU A 134 -5.36 -21.21 8.93
CA LEU A 134 -4.17 -20.38 9.11
C LEU A 134 -4.51 -18.89 9.13
N THR A 135 -5.43 -18.44 8.27
CA THR A 135 -5.91 -17.04 8.28
C THR A 135 -6.62 -16.72 9.60
N GLY A 136 -7.51 -17.61 10.05
CA GLY A 136 -8.22 -17.46 11.32
C GLY A 136 -7.25 -17.39 12.50
N LEU A 137 -6.24 -18.27 12.51
CA LEU A 137 -5.18 -18.27 13.51
C LEU A 137 -4.44 -16.92 13.54
N ALA A 138 -4.06 -16.38 12.38
CA ALA A 138 -3.42 -15.07 12.31
C ALA A 138 -4.31 -13.94 12.84
N ALA A 139 -5.59 -13.95 12.49
CA ALA A 139 -6.55 -12.95 12.96
C ALA A 139 -6.75 -13.03 14.48
N ILE A 140 -6.80 -14.25 15.04
CA ILE A 140 -6.88 -14.49 16.49
C ILE A 140 -5.61 -13.99 17.20
N LEU A 141 -4.44 -14.38 16.69
CA LEU A 141 -3.14 -13.95 17.25
C LEU A 141 -2.97 -12.44 17.22
N SER A 142 -3.55 -11.79 16.21
CA SER A 142 -3.52 -10.34 16.07
C SER A 142 -4.63 -9.64 16.86
N LEU A 143 -5.43 -10.35 17.66
CA LEU A 143 -6.53 -9.80 18.47
C LEU A 143 -7.57 -9.03 17.63
N ALA A 144 -7.86 -9.51 16.42
CA ALA A 144 -8.86 -8.94 15.54
C ALA A 144 -10.27 -9.02 16.15
N HIS A 145 -11.18 -8.18 15.67
CA HIS A 145 -12.58 -8.24 16.05
C HIS A 145 -13.19 -9.61 15.66
N PRO A 146 -14.08 -10.22 16.48
CA PRO A 146 -14.65 -11.54 16.18
C PRO A 146 -15.29 -11.67 14.79
N VAL A 147 -15.96 -10.61 14.33
CA VAL A 147 -16.54 -10.53 12.97
C VAL A 147 -15.43 -10.55 11.91
N THR A 148 -14.34 -9.82 12.13
CA THR A 148 -13.17 -9.83 11.23
C THR A 148 -12.56 -11.21 11.14
N ILE A 149 -12.44 -11.94 12.25
CA ILE A 149 -11.91 -13.31 12.28
C ILE A 149 -12.75 -14.22 11.38
N ILE A 150 -14.06 -14.30 11.64
CA ILE A 150 -14.97 -15.21 10.90
C ILE A 150 -14.99 -14.85 9.41
N LEU A 151 -15.17 -13.57 9.08
CA LEU A 151 -15.25 -13.15 7.68
C LEU A 151 -13.94 -13.32 6.93
N SER A 152 -12.79 -13.12 7.59
CA SER A 152 -11.48 -13.36 6.97
C SER A 152 -11.24 -14.84 6.70
N MET A 153 -11.67 -15.73 7.60
CA MET A 153 -11.59 -17.18 7.38
C MET A 153 -12.40 -17.62 6.15
N LEU A 154 -13.61 -17.08 5.99
CA LEU A 154 -14.47 -17.37 4.84
C LEU A 154 -13.94 -16.73 3.55
N ALA A 155 -13.36 -15.54 3.66
CA ALA A 155 -12.79 -14.83 2.52
C ALA A 155 -11.46 -15.44 2.04
N ALA A 156 -10.68 -16.10 2.91
CA ALA A 156 -9.34 -16.58 2.56
C ALA A 156 -9.29 -17.48 1.32
N PRO A 157 -10.15 -18.52 1.18
CA PRO A 157 -10.12 -19.38 0.00
C PRO A 157 -10.57 -18.66 -1.27
N VAL A 158 -11.54 -17.75 -1.16
CA VAL A 158 -12.05 -16.97 -2.30
C VAL A 158 -11.00 -15.97 -2.80
N THR A 159 -10.38 -15.25 -1.87
CA THR A 159 -9.34 -14.25 -2.15
C THR A 159 -8.05 -14.90 -2.64
N ALA A 160 -7.71 -16.12 -2.19
CA ALA A 160 -6.57 -16.88 -2.71
C ALA A 160 -6.67 -17.19 -4.22
N LEU A 161 -7.88 -17.18 -4.80
CA LEU A 161 -8.10 -17.33 -6.25
C LEU A 161 -7.99 -16.01 -7.02
N SER A 162 -7.72 -14.89 -6.33
CA SER A 162 -7.61 -13.56 -6.92
C SER A 162 -6.20 -13.01 -6.71
N PRO A 163 -5.36 -12.94 -7.76
CA PRO A 163 -4.04 -12.30 -7.71
C PRO A 163 -4.08 -10.84 -7.22
N THR A 164 -5.21 -10.16 -7.39
CA THR A 164 -5.36 -8.74 -7.09
C THR A 164 -5.98 -8.47 -5.73
N LEU A 165 -6.65 -9.44 -5.11
CA LEU A 165 -7.35 -9.27 -3.84
C LEU A 165 -6.89 -10.32 -2.83
N GLY A 166 -5.96 -9.95 -1.94
CA GLY A 166 -5.55 -10.79 -0.82
C GLY A 166 -6.47 -10.68 0.40
N VAL A 167 -6.52 -11.75 1.20
CA VAL A 167 -7.36 -11.80 2.41
C VAL A 167 -7.04 -10.70 3.42
N GLY A 168 -5.78 -10.28 3.50
CA GLY A 168 -5.41 -9.21 4.42
C GLY A 168 -6.08 -7.88 4.10
N MET A 169 -6.31 -7.55 2.83
CA MET A 169 -7.06 -6.33 2.47
C MET A 169 -8.48 -6.40 3.01
N VAL A 170 -9.12 -7.55 2.85
CA VAL A 170 -10.46 -7.79 3.38
C VAL A 170 -10.44 -7.69 4.91
N ALA A 171 -9.50 -8.36 5.58
CA ALA A 171 -9.38 -8.36 7.03
C ALA A 171 -9.11 -6.95 7.59
N GLY A 172 -8.19 -6.19 6.99
CA GLY A 172 -7.84 -4.84 7.41
C GLY A 172 -8.98 -3.85 7.21
N ILE A 173 -9.69 -3.91 6.09
CA ILE A 173 -10.86 -3.06 5.82
C ILE A 173 -12.01 -3.40 6.78
N LEU A 174 -12.27 -4.69 7.00
CA LEU A 174 -13.26 -5.13 7.97
C LEU A 174 -12.91 -4.66 9.38
N GLU A 175 -11.65 -4.80 9.81
CA GLU A 175 -11.23 -4.32 11.12
C GLU A 175 -11.37 -2.80 11.24
N ALA A 176 -10.91 -2.04 10.25
CA ALA A 176 -11.06 -0.58 10.24
C ALA A 176 -12.55 -0.15 10.25
N SER A 177 -13.43 -0.97 9.68
CA SER A 177 -14.89 -0.73 9.70
C SER A 177 -15.51 -1.04 11.06
N MET A 178 -15.11 -2.16 11.69
CA MET A 178 -15.60 -2.59 13.01
C MET A 178 -15.03 -1.73 14.14
N ARG A 179 -13.74 -1.39 14.07
CA ARG A 179 -13.02 -0.52 15.01
C ARG A 179 -12.59 0.77 14.32
N LYS A 180 -13.57 1.63 14.01
CA LYS A 180 -13.38 2.91 13.32
C LYS A 180 -12.21 3.73 13.90
N PRO A 181 -11.19 4.06 13.08
CA PRO A 181 -10.11 4.97 13.46
C PRO A 181 -10.63 6.35 13.87
N ARG A 182 -9.91 7.00 14.78
CA ARG A 182 -10.20 8.36 15.27
C ARG A 182 -9.09 9.31 14.84
N VAL A 183 -9.36 10.62 14.87
CA VAL A 183 -8.35 11.65 14.53
C VAL A 183 -7.07 11.49 15.36
N LYS A 184 -7.20 11.25 16.66
CA LYS A 184 -6.06 10.98 17.54
C LYS A 184 -5.18 9.81 17.07
N ASP A 185 -5.77 8.81 16.41
CA ASP A 185 -5.02 7.65 15.95
C ASP A 185 -4.11 8.06 14.77
N PHE A 186 -4.52 9.04 13.96
CA PHE A 186 -3.72 9.65 12.90
C PHE A 186 -2.62 10.56 13.45
N GLU A 187 -2.92 11.37 14.45
CA GLU A 187 -1.96 12.29 15.07
C GLU A 187 -0.77 11.56 15.72
N HIS A 188 -1.00 10.37 16.26
CA HIS A 188 0.02 9.60 16.99
C HIS A 188 0.59 8.41 16.19
N VAL A 189 0.30 8.27 14.88
CA VAL A 189 0.78 7.12 14.08
C VAL A 189 2.30 6.96 14.14
N SER A 190 3.03 8.07 14.00
CA SER A 190 4.50 8.07 13.95
C SER A 190 5.12 7.58 15.26
N ASP A 191 4.49 7.88 16.40
CA ASP A 191 4.98 7.47 17.71
C ASP A 191 4.54 6.03 18.03
N ASP A 192 3.28 5.70 17.75
CA ASP A 192 2.71 4.40 18.07
C ASP A 192 3.35 3.27 17.26
N ILE A 193 3.74 3.51 16.00
CA ILE A 193 4.37 2.49 15.15
C ILE A 193 5.73 2.02 15.67
N MET A 194 6.41 2.86 16.45
CA MET A 194 7.72 2.56 17.04
C MET A 194 7.62 1.70 18.30
N THR A 195 6.41 1.48 18.84
CA THR A 195 6.22 0.73 20.08
C THR A 195 5.36 -0.51 19.86
N PHE A 196 5.75 -1.65 20.44
CA PHE A 196 4.97 -2.89 20.33
C PHE A 196 3.51 -2.72 20.79
N LYS A 197 3.30 -1.95 21.86
CA LYS A 197 1.94 -1.67 22.38
C LYS A 197 1.11 -0.88 21.37
N GLY A 198 1.71 0.09 20.67
CA GLY A 198 1.05 0.93 19.67
C GLY A 198 0.43 0.11 18.54
N TRP A 199 1.05 -0.99 18.13
CA TRP A 199 0.52 -1.91 17.13
C TRP A 199 -0.82 -2.58 17.53
N PHE A 200 -1.14 -2.65 18.82
CA PHE A 200 -2.40 -3.21 19.31
C PHE A 200 -3.37 -2.15 19.86
N SER A 201 -2.87 -0.96 20.25
CA SER A 201 -3.71 0.10 20.81
C SER A 201 -4.19 1.11 19.77
N ASN A 202 -3.36 1.43 18.77
CA ASN A 202 -3.71 2.37 17.70
C ASN A 202 -4.52 1.63 16.63
N ARG A 203 -5.74 2.10 16.35
CA ARG A 203 -6.69 1.39 15.47
C ARG A 203 -6.21 1.28 14.02
N ILE A 204 -5.44 2.25 13.54
CA ILE A 204 -4.91 2.27 12.17
C ILE A 204 -3.81 1.22 12.03
N ILE A 205 -2.85 1.27 12.96
CA ILE A 205 -1.71 0.35 12.98
C ILE A 205 -2.19 -1.07 13.29
N HIS A 206 -3.21 -1.22 14.13
CA HIS A 206 -3.81 -2.52 14.42
C HIS A 206 -4.51 -3.13 13.20
N ALA A 207 -5.24 -2.33 12.42
CA ALA A 207 -5.79 -2.80 11.15
C ALA A 207 -4.69 -3.20 10.15
N LEU A 208 -3.57 -2.46 10.11
CA LEU A 208 -2.39 -2.81 9.32
C LEU A 208 -1.73 -4.11 9.81
N LEU A 209 -1.61 -4.32 11.13
CA LEU A 209 -1.12 -5.56 11.72
C LEU A 209 -1.93 -6.75 11.21
N ILE A 210 -3.25 -6.67 11.33
CA ILE A 210 -4.18 -7.73 10.92
C ILE A 210 -4.08 -7.98 9.42
N PHE A 211 -4.01 -6.92 8.60
CA PHE A 211 -3.75 -7.03 7.17
C PHE A 211 -2.46 -7.82 6.88
N MET A 212 -1.36 -7.48 7.54
CA MET A 212 -0.05 -8.11 7.32
C MET A 212 -0.04 -9.58 7.76
N THR A 213 -0.47 -9.85 8.99
CA THR A 213 -0.39 -11.20 9.58
C THR A 213 -1.28 -12.19 8.84
N THR A 214 -2.52 -11.80 8.50
CA THR A 214 -3.44 -12.66 7.75
C THR A 214 -2.94 -12.92 6.33
N SER A 215 -2.33 -11.93 5.66
CA SER A 215 -1.71 -12.12 4.35
C SER A 215 -0.53 -13.10 4.39
N ILE A 216 0.34 -12.98 5.40
CA ILE A 216 1.48 -13.87 5.58
C ILE A 216 1.01 -15.31 5.83
N PHE A 217 0.06 -15.51 6.75
CA PHE A 217 -0.43 -16.84 7.08
C PHE A 217 -1.23 -17.49 5.95
N ALA A 218 -2.05 -16.72 5.21
CA ALA A 218 -2.73 -17.23 4.02
C ALA A 218 -1.74 -17.65 2.93
N SER A 219 -0.67 -16.87 2.73
CA SER A 219 0.40 -17.22 1.80
C SER A 219 1.09 -18.52 2.22
N ILE A 220 1.44 -18.66 3.51
CA ILE A 220 1.99 -19.90 4.07
C ILE A 220 1.05 -21.07 3.84
N GLY A 221 -0.26 -20.89 4.07
CA GLY A 221 -1.27 -21.93 3.81
C GLY A 221 -1.31 -22.36 2.35
N THR A 222 -1.23 -21.42 1.40
CA THR A 222 -1.13 -21.75 -0.01
C THR A 222 0.16 -22.52 -0.33
N PHE A 223 1.32 -22.08 0.16
CA PHE A 223 2.60 -22.76 -0.07
C PHE A 223 2.67 -24.16 0.55
N ILE A 224 2.02 -24.39 1.70
CA ILE A 224 1.92 -25.72 2.32
C ILE A 224 0.92 -26.61 1.55
N ALA A 225 -0.19 -26.04 1.05
CA ALA A 225 -1.19 -26.78 0.29
C ALA A 225 -0.58 -27.39 -0.99
N PHE A 226 0.21 -26.64 -1.74
CA PHE A 226 0.79 -27.08 -3.02
C PHE A 226 1.48 -28.46 -2.98
N PRO A 227 2.54 -28.69 -2.19
CA PRO A 227 3.23 -29.97 -2.16
C PRO A 227 2.36 -31.11 -1.64
N LEU A 228 1.43 -30.83 -0.71
CA LEU A 228 0.50 -31.81 -0.18
C LEU A 228 -0.55 -32.24 -1.21
N LEU A 229 -1.05 -31.31 -2.03
CA LEU A 229 -1.98 -31.62 -3.10
C LEU A 229 -1.29 -32.45 -4.21
N ILE A 230 -0.04 -32.12 -4.54
CA ILE A 230 0.76 -32.89 -5.50
C ILE A 230 1.03 -34.31 -5.00
N SER A 231 1.40 -34.47 -3.72
CA SER A 231 1.66 -35.81 -3.16
C SER A 231 0.40 -36.67 -3.14
N ARG A 232 -0.76 -36.09 -2.81
CA ARG A 232 -2.07 -36.76 -2.88
C ARG A 232 -2.43 -37.20 -4.29
N LEU A 233 -2.09 -36.40 -5.31
CA LEU A 233 -2.29 -36.75 -6.71
C LEU A 233 -1.36 -37.90 -7.16
N GLY A 234 -0.11 -37.93 -6.67
CA GLY A 234 0.88 -38.96 -7.00
C GLY A 234 0.71 -40.29 -6.27
N GLY A 235 0.10 -40.29 -5.08
CA GLY A 235 -0.20 -41.49 -4.31
C GLY A 235 -1.47 -42.24 -4.73
N ALA A 236 -2.20 -41.75 -5.74
CA ALA A 236 -3.41 -42.35 -6.28
C ALA A 236 -3.16 -43.27 -7.49
N ALA A 237 -1.92 -43.71 -7.70
CA ALA A 237 -1.49 -44.63 -8.75
C ALA A 237 -1.07 -45.99 -8.16
#